data_AF-A0A8J5VC45-F1
#
_entry.id   AF-A0A8J5VC45-F1
#
_cell.length_a   1.000
_cell.length_b   1.000
_cell.length_c   1.000
_cell.angle_alpha   90.00
_cell.angle_beta   90.00
_cell.angle_gamma   90.00
#
_symmetry.space_group_name_H-M   'P 1'
#
loop_
_entity.id
_entity.type
_entity.pdbx_description
1 polymer ?
#
loop_
_entity_poly.entity_id
_entity_poly.type
_entity_poly.pdbx_seq_one_letter_code
_entity_poly.pdbx_strand_id
1 'polypeptide(L)'
;MKLILGVLFLCTYVSHSLTLEANPQTGHSNNWAVLVCTSRFWFNYRHEANALSVYHSIKRLGIPDSQIILMLADDMACNPRNPRPATVFNNVKQHINVYADDVEVDYRGYEVTVENFVRLLTGRLPPGAPRSKQLLTDERSNIFIYLTGHGGNGFLKFQDSEEITSQDLADALEQMWQKRRYHEILFIVDTCQASSMYEKIYSPNILAIASSKVGEDSLSLKVCPKHYCLSTVGVRQDLFRRDPEKVPVTDFFGSLRPVELTDTIVTIIPTKGNRTRKTEVERKLHYTPQFPDVTLLS
;
A
#
# COMPACT_ATOMS: atom_id res chain seq x y z
N MET A 1 -90.61 -16.47 4.63
CA MET A 1 -89.30 -17.07 4.98
C MET A 1 -88.25 -16.38 4.12
N LYS A 2 -87.43 -15.52 4.73
CA LYS A 2 -86.46 -14.63 4.07
C LYS A 2 -85.13 -15.38 3.90
N LEU A 3 -84.48 -15.30 2.74
CA LEU A 3 -83.07 -15.67 2.57
C LEU A 3 -82.29 -14.38 2.23
N ILE A 4 -81.46 -13.94 3.18
CA ILE A 4 -80.49 -12.84 3.00
C ILE A 4 -79.14 -13.52 2.75
N LEU A 5 -78.55 -13.25 1.58
CA LEU A 5 -77.24 -13.74 1.18
C LEU A 5 -76.18 -12.76 1.74
N GLY A 6 -75.50 -13.16 2.82
CA GLY A 6 -74.40 -12.39 3.41
C GLY A 6 -73.09 -12.67 2.69
N VAL A 7 -72.52 -11.65 2.04
CA VAL A 7 -71.16 -11.68 1.49
C VAL A 7 -70.18 -11.44 2.63
N LEU A 8 -69.43 -12.48 3.04
CA LEU A 8 -68.29 -12.35 3.95
C LEU A 8 -67.07 -11.87 3.16
N PHE A 9 -66.66 -10.62 3.35
CA PHE A 9 -65.35 -10.12 2.93
C PHE A 9 -64.31 -10.61 3.95
N LEU A 10 -63.54 -11.64 3.60
CA LEU A 10 -62.39 -12.07 4.39
C LEU A 10 -61.24 -11.09 4.11
N CYS A 11 -61.00 -10.15 5.04
CA CYS A 11 -59.87 -9.25 4.99
C CYS A 11 -58.62 -10.01 5.49
N THR A 12 -57.81 -10.54 4.58
CA THR A 12 -56.53 -11.17 4.93
C THR A 12 -55.51 -10.08 5.29
N TYR A 13 -55.20 -9.95 6.57
CA TYR A 13 -54.07 -9.16 7.06
C TYR A 13 -52.76 -9.78 6.57
N VAL A 14 -52.15 -9.19 5.54
CA VAL A 14 -50.76 -9.48 5.18
C VAL A 14 -49.88 -8.81 6.23
N SER A 15 -49.36 -9.61 7.16
CA SER A 15 -48.32 -9.16 8.08
C SER A 15 -47.02 -9.03 7.29
N HIS A 16 -46.71 -7.83 6.78
CA HIS A 16 -45.37 -7.52 6.31
C HIS A 16 -44.46 -7.45 7.52
N SER A 17 -43.77 -8.55 7.82
CA SER A 17 -42.57 -8.51 8.65
C SER A 17 -41.54 -7.68 7.90
N LEU A 18 -41.36 -6.42 8.29
CA LEU A 18 -40.17 -5.65 7.90
C LEU A 18 -38.97 -6.43 8.46
N THR A 19 -38.35 -7.25 7.63
CA THR A 19 -36.96 -7.61 7.84
C THR A 19 -36.18 -6.31 7.72
N LEU A 20 -35.77 -5.75 8.86
CA LEU A 20 -34.65 -4.82 8.90
C LEU A 20 -33.48 -5.57 8.27
N GLU A 21 -33.25 -5.36 6.97
CA GLU A 21 -31.94 -5.62 6.39
C GLU A 21 -30.98 -4.81 7.25
N ALA A 22 -30.18 -5.51 8.05
CA ALA A 22 -29.01 -4.93 8.64
C ALA A 22 -28.19 -4.41 7.46
N ASN A 23 -28.29 -3.11 7.18
CA ASN A 23 -27.40 -2.41 6.30
C ASN A 23 -25.99 -2.82 6.76
N PRO A 24 -25.21 -3.57 5.97
CA PRO A 24 -23.86 -3.89 6.36
C PRO A 24 -23.14 -2.56 6.41
N GLN A 25 -23.01 -2.04 7.62
CA GLN A 25 -22.15 -0.92 7.96
C GLN A 25 -20.86 -1.14 7.16
N THR A 26 -20.57 -0.23 6.23
CA THR A 26 -19.43 -0.23 5.31
C THR A 26 -18.14 0.01 6.10
N GLY A 27 -17.83 -0.91 7.01
CA GLY A 27 -16.95 -0.69 8.16
C GLY A 27 -15.69 -1.55 8.18
N HIS A 28 -15.38 -2.27 7.09
CA HIS A 28 -14.15 -3.03 6.97
C HIS A 28 -13.58 -2.87 5.57
N SER A 29 -12.56 -2.02 5.40
CA SER A 29 -11.84 -1.89 4.11
C SER A 29 -10.77 -2.99 4.03
N ASN A 30 -11.01 -3.99 3.18
CA ASN A 30 -10.11 -5.10 2.90
C ASN A 30 -8.97 -4.61 1.98
N ASN A 31 -8.09 -3.78 2.53
CA ASN A 31 -7.06 -3.10 1.77
C ASN A 31 -5.72 -3.81 1.91
N TRP A 32 -5.10 -4.09 0.76
CA TRP A 32 -3.81 -4.75 0.66
C TRP A 32 -2.80 -3.86 -0.04
N ALA A 33 -1.53 -4.04 0.28
CA ALA A 33 -0.45 -3.36 -0.43
C ALA A 33 0.60 -4.36 -0.93
N VAL A 34 1.14 -4.10 -2.11
CA VAL A 34 2.27 -4.83 -2.70
C VAL A 34 3.31 -3.79 -3.09
N LEU A 35 4.43 -3.75 -2.35
CA LEU A 35 5.48 -2.76 -2.50
C LEU A 35 6.75 -3.45 -2.97
N VAL A 36 7.29 -3.03 -4.12
CA VAL A 36 8.41 -3.73 -4.78
C VAL A 36 9.51 -2.75 -5.13
N CYS A 37 10.67 -2.89 -4.48
CA CYS A 37 11.93 -2.32 -4.94
C CYS A 37 12.67 -3.36 -5.76
N THR A 38 12.80 -3.12 -7.06
CA THR A 38 13.36 -4.11 -8.01
C THR A 38 14.86 -3.97 -8.23
N SER A 39 15.47 -2.88 -7.75
CA SER A 39 16.88 -2.54 -8.01
C SER A 39 17.82 -3.00 -6.91
N ARG A 40 19.08 -3.27 -7.29
CA ARG A 40 20.14 -3.69 -6.37
C ARG A 40 21.29 -2.68 -6.35
N PHE A 41 22.24 -2.89 -5.45
CA PHE A 41 23.45 -2.10 -5.26
C PHE A 41 23.25 -0.72 -4.63
N TRP A 42 24.31 -0.25 -3.96
CA TRP A 42 24.31 0.97 -3.17
C TRP A 42 23.92 2.24 -3.94
N PHE A 43 24.25 2.36 -5.22
CA PHE A 43 23.88 3.53 -6.02
C PHE A 43 22.37 3.64 -6.28
N ASN A 44 21.62 2.57 -6.00
CA ASN A 44 20.16 2.50 -6.10
C ASN A 44 19.45 2.63 -4.75
N TYR A 45 20.16 3.08 -3.71
CA TYR A 45 19.64 3.33 -2.36
C TYR A 45 18.25 4.00 -2.32
N ARG A 46 18.01 4.92 -3.26
CA ARG A 46 16.75 5.66 -3.39
C ARG A 46 15.53 4.77 -3.58
N HIS A 47 15.63 3.68 -4.33
CA HIS A 47 14.48 2.83 -4.66
C HIS A 47 14.01 2.10 -3.40
N GLU A 48 14.95 1.59 -2.61
CA GLU A 48 14.64 0.99 -1.32
C GLU A 48 14.10 2.02 -0.33
N ALA A 49 14.72 3.21 -0.24
CA ALA A 49 14.23 4.30 0.59
C ALA A 49 12.81 4.75 0.19
N ASN A 50 12.46 4.75 -1.10
CA ASN A 50 11.13 5.06 -1.60
C ASN A 50 10.12 3.99 -1.18
N ALA A 51 10.40 2.71 -1.43
CA ALA A 51 9.53 1.59 -1.05
C ALA A 51 9.27 1.57 0.47
N LEU A 52 10.31 1.75 1.27
CA LEU A 52 10.22 1.85 2.73
C LEU A 52 9.44 3.08 3.21
N SER A 53 9.57 4.22 2.51
CA SER A 53 8.79 5.43 2.84
C SER A 53 7.29 5.20 2.60
N VAL A 54 6.95 4.52 1.51
CA VAL A 54 5.57 4.13 1.20
C VAL A 54 5.06 3.14 2.24
N TYR A 55 5.85 2.11 2.59
CA TYR A 55 5.55 1.14 3.64
C TYR A 55 5.17 1.82 4.97
N HIS A 56 6.03 2.72 5.46
CA HIS A 56 5.74 3.46 6.69
C HIS A 56 4.48 4.33 6.59
N SER A 57 4.22 4.90 5.41
CA SER A 57 3.04 5.76 5.19
C SER A 57 1.74 4.97 5.27
N ILE A 58 1.67 3.82 4.60
CA ILE A 58 0.46 2.97 4.61
C ILE A 58 0.23 2.30 5.96
N LYS A 59 1.32 1.91 6.64
CA LYS A 59 1.26 1.35 8.00
C LYS A 59 0.72 2.38 8.99
N ARG A 60 1.19 3.63 8.88
CA ARG A 60 0.66 4.75 9.69
C ARG A 60 -0.83 4.98 9.46
N LEU A 61 -1.30 4.79 8.23
CA LEU A 61 -2.71 4.91 7.85
C LEU A 61 -3.56 3.68 8.21
N GLY A 62 -2.95 2.65 8.80
CA GLY A 62 -3.65 1.56 9.48
C GLY A 62 -3.67 0.22 8.75
N ILE A 63 -3.02 0.10 7.59
CA ILE A 63 -2.85 -1.21 6.94
C ILE A 63 -1.86 -2.03 7.79
N PRO A 64 -2.25 -3.21 8.33
CA PRO A 64 -1.37 -4.05 9.13
C PRO A 64 -0.36 -4.80 8.26
N ASP A 65 0.78 -5.21 8.83
CA ASP A 65 1.83 -5.95 8.12
C ASP A 65 1.32 -7.22 7.43
N SER A 66 0.35 -7.90 8.04
CA SER A 66 -0.30 -9.09 7.45
C SER A 66 -1.02 -8.85 6.11
N GLN A 67 -1.20 -7.57 5.72
CA GLN A 67 -1.81 -7.13 4.46
C GLN A 67 -0.84 -6.30 3.59
N ILE A 68 0.43 -6.21 3.97
CA ILE A 68 1.47 -5.55 3.18
C ILE A 68 2.47 -6.61 2.73
N ILE A 69 2.67 -6.74 1.43
CA ILE A 69 3.74 -7.55 0.86
C ILE A 69 4.88 -6.63 0.46
N LEU A 70 6.03 -6.73 1.13
CA LEU A 70 7.22 -5.93 0.84
C LEU A 70 8.31 -6.79 0.19
N MET A 71 8.75 -6.39 -1.00
CA MET A 71 9.82 -7.03 -1.75
C MET A 71 11.00 -6.06 -1.92
N LEU A 72 12.16 -6.39 -1.35
CA LEU A 72 13.38 -5.59 -1.46
C LEU A 72 14.49 -6.41 -2.12
N ALA A 73 14.90 -6.02 -3.33
CA ALA A 73 15.91 -6.75 -4.11
C ALA A 73 17.33 -6.69 -3.52
N ASP A 74 17.59 -5.80 -2.57
CA ASP A 74 18.84 -5.68 -1.82
C ASP A 74 18.54 -5.19 -0.39
N ASP A 75 19.57 -5.03 0.44
CA ASP A 75 19.45 -4.49 1.80
C ASP A 75 20.46 -3.34 1.99
N MET A 76 19.95 -2.11 1.91
CA MET A 76 20.76 -0.90 2.10
C MET A 76 21.14 -0.69 3.57
N ALA A 77 20.32 -1.14 4.51
CA ALA A 77 20.60 -1.00 5.93
C ALA A 77 21.82 -1.84 6.36
N CYS A 78 21.99 -3.02 5.76
CA CYS A 78 23.12 -3.92 5.99
C CYS A 78 24.29 -3.74 5.01
N ASN A 79 24.20 -2.80 4.06
CA ASN A 79 25.23 -2.61 3.05
C ASN A 79 26.55 -2.11 3.66
N PRO A 80 27.73 -2.68 3.31
CA PRO A 80 29.03 -2.21 3.84
C PRO A 80 29.36 -0.75 3.49
N ARG A 81 28.74 -0.18 2.46
CA ARG A 81 28.90 1.23 2.08
C ARG A 81 28.04 2.17 2.92
N ASN A 82 27.13 1.64 3.74
CA ASN A 82 26.26 2.44 4.58
C ASN A 82 27.05 3.01 5.76
N PRO A 83 27.24 4.35 5.84
CA PRO A 83 27.94 4.96 6.97
C PRO A 83 27.15 4.90 8.27
N ARG A 84 25.86 4.54 8.23
CA ARG A 84 24.99 4.36 9.39
C ARG A 84 24.31 2.98 9.33
N PRO A 85 24.97 1.94 9.85
CA PRO A 85 24.43 0.58 9.83
C PRO A 85 23.02 0.51 10.41
N ALA A 86 22.21 -0.41 9.90
CA ALA A 86 20.83 -0.66 10.30
C ALA A 86 19.88 0.55 10.12
N THR A 87 20.23 1.51 9.26
CA THR A 87 19.37 2.67 8.99
C THR A 87 19.24 2.97 7.49
N VAL A 88 18.05 3.43 7.10
CA VAL A 88 17.76 3.97 5.77
C VAL A 88 17.06 5.32 5.92
N PHE A 89 17.45 6.33 5.15
CA PHE A 89 16.88 7.68 5.22
C PHE A 89 16.41 8.14 3.85
N ASN A 90 15.19 8.65 3.76
CA ASN A 90 14.62 9.17 2.52
C ASN A 90 14.89 10.67 2.29
N ASN A 91 15.65 11.32 3.16
CA ASN A 91 15.94 12.75 3.10
C ASN A 91 17.36 13.05 3.59
N VAL A 92 17.98 14.09 3.00
CA VAL A 92 19.34 14.56 3.34
C VAL A 92 19.51 14.92 4.81
N LYS A 93 18.48 15.49 5.44
CA LYS A 93 18.51 15.84 6.87
C LYS A 93 18.32 14.63 7.80
N GLN A 94 18.03 13.45 7.25
CA GLN A 94 17.96 12.19 7.99
C GLN A 94 17.01 12.24 9.20
N HIS A 95 15.88 12.95 9.04
CA HIS A 95 14.92 13.16 10.12
C HIS A 95 14.24 11.87 10.58
N ILE A 96 14.03 10.90 9.67
CA ILE A 96 13.28 9.67 9.92
C ILE A 96 14.06 8.50 9.33
N ASN A 97 14.38 7.52 10.17
CA ASN A 97 14.84 6.22 9.72
C ASN A 97 13.63 5.45 9.16
N VAL A 98 13.62 5.18 7.86
CA VAL A 98 12.57 4.41 7.17
C VAL A 98 12.84 2.89 7.17
N TYR A 99 13.94 2.46 7.77
CA TYR A 99 14.23 1.06 8.09
C TYR A 99 14.17 0.89 9.61
N ALA A 100 13.05 1.28 10.22
CA ALA A 100 12.87 1.16 11.67
C ALA A 100 12.55 -0.29 12.07
N ASP A 101 12.51 -0.57 13.37
CA ASP A 101 12.42 -1.92 13.95
C ASP A 101 11.16 -2.72 13.55
N ASP A 102 10.17 -2.07 12.95
CA ASP A 102 8.86 -2.64 12.62
C ASP A 102 8.69 -2.97 11.13
N VAL A 103 9.76 -2.97 10.33
CA VAL A 103 9.67 -3.32 8.90
C VAL A 103 9.71 -4.83 8.69
N GLU A 104 8.63 -5.39 8.16
CA GLU A 104 8.55 -6.78 7.72
C GLU A 104 8.85 -6.88 6.21
N VAL A 105 9.95 -7.53 5.83
CA VAL A 105 10.32 -7.79 4.43
C VAL A 105 9.98 -9.24 4.08
N ASP A 106 9.06 -9.43 3.14
CA ASP A 106 8.55 -10.75 2.76
C ASP A 106 9.46 -11.45 1.76
N TYR A 107 9.89 -10.73 0.72
CA TYR A 107 10.82 -11.24 -0.30
C TYR A 107 12.11 -10.43 -0.23
N ARG A 108 13.22 -11.12 0.07
CA ARG A 108 14.52 -10.49 0.28
C ARG A 108 15.51 -10.90 -0.80
N GLY A 109 16.27 -9.93 -1.32
CA GLY A 109 17.41 -10.20 -2.18
C GLY A 109 17.03 -11.01 -3.42
N TYR A 110 17.62 -12.20 -3.53
CA TYR A 110 17.41 -13.12 -4.65
C TYR A 110 15.98 -13.62 -4.82
N GLU A 111 15.12 -13.49 -3.80
CA GLU A 111 13.71 -13.87 -3.92
C GLU A 111 12.87 -12.83 -4.70
N VAL A 112 13.41 -11.63 -4.96
CA VAL A 112 12.71 -10.58 -5.71
C VAL A 112 12.92 -10.78 -7.21
N THR A 113 12.22 -11.75 -7.78
CA THR A 113 12.28 -12.09 -9.21
C THR A 113 10.97 -11.75 -9.91
N VAL A 114 11.00 -11.63 -11.24
CA VAL A 114 9.79 -11.45 -12.05
C VAL A 114 8.81 -12.61 -11.80
N GLU A 115 9.35 -13.83 -11.75
CA GLU A 115 8.56 -15.04 -11.51
C GLU A 115 7.81 -14.99 -10.17
N ASN A 116 8.51 -14.66 -9.07
CA ASN A 116 7.87 -14.61 -7.75
C ASN A 116 6.82 -13.50 -7.66
N PHE A 117 7.08 -12.34 -8.28
CA PHE A 117 6.10 -11.26 -8.34
C PHE A 117 4.83 -11.66 -9.11
N VAL A 118 4.97 -12.26 -10.30
CA VAL A 118 3.82 -12.73 -11.09
C VAL A 118 3.08 -13.87 -10.38
N ARG A 119 3.79 -14.80 -9.72
CA ARG A 119 3.18 -15.88 -8.93
C ARG A 119 2.42 -15.34 -7.72
N LEU A 120 2.93 -14.29 -7.06
CA LEU A 120 2.24 -13.61 -5.96
C LEU A 120 0.91 -13.03 -6.45
N LEU A 121 0.94 -12.21 -7.51
CA LEU A 121 -0.26 -11.57 -8.07
C LEU A 121 -1.31 -12.61 -8.51
N THR A 122 -0.88 -13.62 -9.26
CA THR A 122 -1.77 -14.66 -9.79
C THR A 122 -2.15 -15.75 -8.76
N GLY A 123 -1.55 -15.69 -7.57
CA GLY A 123 -1.55 -16.68 -6.49
C GLY A 123 -1.22 -18.10 -6.92
N ARG A 124 -0.25 -18.24 -7.82
CA ARG A 124 0.35 -19.53 -8.21
C ARG A 124 1.61 -19.80 -7.39
N LEU A 125 1.45 -19.76 -6.06
CA LEU A 125 2.52 -19.99 -5.11
C LEU A 125 2.75 -21.49 -4.90
N PRO A 126 3.98 -21.93 -4.57
CA PRO A 126 4.26 -23.33 -4.27
C PRO A 126 3.44 -23.82 -3.06
N PRO A 127 3.09 -25.13 -2.99
CA PRO A 127 2.44 -25.69 -1.81
C PRO A 127 3.25 -25.41 -0.53
N GLY A 128 2.57 -24.93 0.51
CA GLY A 128 3.22 -24.61 1.78
C GLY A 128 3.95 -23.26 1.83
N ALA A 129 3.74 -22.38 0.84
CA ALA A 129 4.24 -21.00 0.91
C ALA A 129 3.85 -20.34 2.26
N PRO A 130 4.77 -19.65 2.95
CA PRO A 130 4.46 -18.97 4.21
C PRO A 130 3.33 -17.95 4.06
N ARG A 131 2.53 -17.74 5.11
CA ARG A 131 1.40 -16.80 5.10
C ARG A 131 1.80 -15.37 4.71
N SER A 132 2.97 -14.93 5.13
CA SER A 132 3.54 -13.60 4.83
C SER A 132 3.89 -13.42 3.33
N LYS A 133 4.10 -14.53 2.61
CA LYS A 133 4.36 -14.53 1.16
C LYS A 133 3.09 -14.74 0.32
N GLN A 134 1.90 -14.61 0.92
CA GLN A 134 0.63 -14.85 0.24
C GLN A 134 -0.23 -13.58 0.19
N LEU A 135 -0.55 -13.16 -1.03
CA LEU A 135 -1.54 -12.11 -1.29
C LEU A 135 -2.96 -12.71 -1.22
N LEU A 136 -3.55 -12.76 -0.02
CA LEU A 136 -4.86 -13.37 0.22
C LEU A 136 -6.02 -12.39 -0.03
N THR A 137 -6.07 -11.89 -1.26
CA THR A 137 -7.11 -10.97 -1.74
C THR A 137 -8.27 -11.71 -2.41
N ASP A 138 -9.40 -11.01 -2.50
CA ASP A 138 -10.66 -11.46 -3.07
C ASP A 138 -11.35 -10.33 -3.85
N GLU A 139 -12.56 -10.59 -4.36
CA GLU A 139 -13.40 -9.67 -5.13
C GLU A 139 -13.85 -8.41 -4.39
N ARG A 140 -13.59 -8.32 -3.08
CA ARG A 140 -13.89 -7.17 -2.22
C ARG A 140 -12.62 -6.44 -1.76
N SER A 141 -11.46 -6.89 -2.20
CA SER A 141 -10.17 -6.36 -1.78
C SER A 141 -9.74 -5.19 -2.66
N ASN A 142 -9.38 -4.06 -2.05
CA ASN A 142 -8.67 -3.00 -2.78
C ASN A 142 -7.17 -3.23 -2.64
N ILE A 143 -6.43 -3.12 -3.74
CA ILE A 143 -5.00 -3.39 -3.75
C ILE A 143 -4.24 -2.15 -4.20
N PHE A 144 -3.30 -1.72 -3.38
CA PHE A 144 -2.30 -0.73 -3.76
C PHE A 144 -1.02 -1.43 -4.18
N ILE A 145 -0.62 -1.29 -5.45
CA ILE A 145 0.63 -1.85 -5.98
C ILE A 145 1.59 -0.69 -6.27
N TYR A 146 2.76 -0.70 -5.64
CA TYR A 146 3.82 0.28 -5.86
C TYR A 146 5.08 -0.41 -6.36
N LEU A 147 5.54 -0.05 -7.56
CA LEU A 147 6.79 -0.54 -8.13
C LEU A 147 7.79 0.61 -8.21
N THR A 148 9.03 0.37 -7.78
CA THR A 148 10.13 1.34 -7.94
C THR A 148 11.41 0.65 -8.39
N GLY A 149 12.09 1.24 -9.37
CA GLY A 149 13.30 0.68 -9.93
C GLY A 149 13.77 1.38 -11.20
N HIS A 150 14.56 0.64 -11.99
CA HIS A 150 14.97 1.07 -13.32
C HIS A 150 14.12 0.40 -14.39
N GLY A 151 13.85 1.11 -15.46
CA GLY A 151 12.97 0.66 -16.53
C GLY A 151 13.16 1.51 -17.77
N GLY A 152 12.31 1.26 -18.75
CA GLY A 152 12.30 1.96 -20.03
C GLY A 152 10.96 1.75 -20.71
N ASN A 153 10.94 1.96 -22.03
CA ASN A 153 9.71 1.83 -22.80
C ASN A 153 9.17 0.38 -22.78
N GLY A 154 8.16 0.13 -21.97
CA GLY A 154 7.44 -1.12 -21.88
C GLY A 154 8.09 -2.18 -20.99
N PHE A 155 9.08 -1.83 -20.16
CA PHE A 155 9.70 -2.78 -19.24
C PHE A 155 10.21 -2.15 -17.93
N LEU A 156 10.30 -2.98 -16.88
CA LEU A 156 10.92 -2.67 -15.60
C LEU A 156 11.92 -3.78 -15.25
N LYS A 157 13.16 -3.41 -14.90
CA LYS A 157 14.22 -4.35 -14.53
C LYS A 157 14.03 -4.90 -13.12
N PHE A 158 14.28 -6.19 -12.96
CA PHE A 158 14.40 -6.90 -11.69
C PHE A 158 15.84 -7.38 -11.51
N GLN A 159 16.42 -7.03 -10.37
CA GLN A 159 17.79 -7.39 -9.98
C GLN A 159 18.89 -7.04 -11.00
N ASP A 160 18.66 -6.05 -11.86
CA ASP A 160 19.53 -5.68 -12.99
C ASP A 160 19.78 -6.78 -14.04
N SER A 161 19.09 -7.94 -13.96
CA SER A 161 19.30 -9.09 -14.84
C SER A 161 18.06 -9.55 -15.59
N GLU A 162 16.88 -9.39 -15.00
CA GLU A 162 15.59 -9.77 -15.57
C GLU A 162 14.75 -8.53 -15.85
N GLU A 163 13.73 -8.66 -16.69
CA GLU A 163 12.79 -7.59 -17.02
C GLU A 163 11.37 -8.13 -16.99
N ILE A 164 10.46 -7.40 -16.32
CA ILE A 164 9.03 -7.60 -16.51
C ILE A 164 8.55 -6.62 -17.57
N THR A 165 7.83 -7.11 -18.58
CA THR A 165 7.27 -6.25 -19.62
C THR A 165 5.90 -5.70 -19.22
N SER A 166 5.46 -4.62 -19.88
CA SER A 166 4.10 -4.09 -19.72
C SER A 166 3.03 -5.12 -20.09
N GLN A 167 3.33 -6.04 -21.01
CA GLN A 167 2.45 -7.14 -21.39
C GLN A 167 2.36 -8.20 -20.29
N ASP A 168 3.48 -8.63 -19.71
CA ASP A 168 3.49 -9.59 -18.61
C ASP A 168 2.68 -9.08 -17.41
N LEU A 169 2.84 -7.79 -17.09
CA LEU A 169 2.08 -7.12 -16.04
C LEU A 169 0.57 -7.09 -16.37
N ALA A 170 0.21 -6.71 -17.60
CA ALA A 170 -1.18 -6.68 -18.04
C ALA A 170 -1.85 -8.07 -17.93
N ASP A 171 -1.15 -9.12 -18.37
CA ASP A 171 -1.67 -10.49 -18.33
C ASP A 171 -1.73 -11.06 -16.91
N ALA A 172 -0.84 -10.62 -16.01
CA ALA A 172 -0.94 -10.95 -14.58
C ALA A 172 -2.16 -10.30 -13.93
N LEU A 173 -2.40 -9.01 -14.18
CA LEU A 173 -3.57 -8.29 -13.68
C LEU A 173 -4.88 -8.84 -14.25
N GLU A 174 -4.88 -9.26 -15.52
CA GLU A 174 -6.04 -9.93 -16.11
C GLU A 174 -6.34 -11.26 -15.43
N GLN A 175 -5.31 -12.04 -15.12
CA GLN A 175 -5.51 -13.26 -14.37
C GLN A 175 -6.04 -13.00 -12.95
N MET A 176 -5.65 -11.89 -12.31
CA MET A 176 -6.25 -11.48 -11.04
C MET A 176 -7.74 -11.16 -11.20
N TRP A 177 -8.11 -10.46 -12.27
CA TRP A 177 -9.49 -10.10 -12.57
C TRP A 177 -10.36 -11.34 -12.83
N GLN A 178 -9.91 -12.24 -13.71
CA GLN A 178 -10.61 -13.50 -14.04
C GLN A 178 -10.78 -14.40 -12.81
N LYS A 179 -9.81 -14.39 -11.90
CA LYS A 179 -9.85 -15.13 -10.63
C LYS A 179 -10.56 -14.38 -9.51
N ARG A 180 -11.15 -13.21 -9.77
CA ARG A 180 -11.87 -12.39 -8.80
C ARG A 180 -11.03 -12.09 -7.54
N ARG A 181 -9.79 -11.64 -7.74
CA ARG A 181 -8.81 -11.38 -6.67
C ARG A 181 -8.71 -9.92 -6.26
N TYR A 182 -9.51 -9.04 -6.85
CA TYR A 182 -9.57 -7.64 -6.44
C TYR A 182 -10.94 -7.04 -6.76
N HIS A 183 -11.29 -6.01 -6.00
CA HIS A 183 -12.36 -5.06 -6.30
C HIS A 183 -11.84 -3.91 -7.17
N GLU A 184 -10.82 -3.21 -6.65
CA GLU A 184 -10.15 -2.08 -7.29
C GLU A 184 -8.63 -2.15 -7.08
N ILE A 185 -7.85 -1.67 -8.05
CA ILE A 185 -6.39 -1.55 -7.94
C ILE A 185 -5.97 -0.09 -8.14
N LEU A 186 -5.14 0.41 -7.22
CA LEU A 186 -4.32 1.58 -7.45
C LEU A 186 -2.91 1.10 -7.81
N PHE A 187 -2.49 1.33 -9.04
CA PHE A 187 -1.18 0.93 -9.54
C PHE A 187 -0.29 2.16 -9.70
N ILE A 188 0.80 2.24 -8.93
CA ILE A 188 1.79 3.32 -9.03
C ILE A 188 3.13 2.72 -9.43
N VAL A 189 3.75 3.30 -10.46
CA VAL A 189 5.05 2.86 -10.95
C VAL A 189 6.02 4.04 -11.03
N ASP A 190 7.16 3.88 -10.37
CA ASP A 190 8.21 4.89 -10.25
C ASP A 190 9.52 4.45 -10.90
N THR A 191 9.70 4.85 -12.16
CA THR A 191 10.85 4.51 -13.01
C THR A 191 10.93 5.46 -14.22
N CYS A 192 12.02 5.45 -14.98
CA CYS A 192 12.06 6.08 -16.30
C CYS A 192 11.01 5.47 -17.22
N GLN A 193 10.38 6.33 -18.04
CA GLN A 193 9.30 5.99 -18.97
C GLN A 193 8.13 5.21 -18.33
N ALA A 194 7.83 5.50 -17.06
CA ALA A 194 6.90 4.74 -16.24
C ALA A 194 5.50 4.59 -16.86
N SER A 195 4.99 5.58 -17.61
CA SER A 195 3.66 5.48 -18.23
C SER A 195 3.52 4.31 -19.20
N SER A 196 4.62 3.90 -19.87
CA SER A 196 4.61 2.76 -20.79
C SER A 196 4.23 1.43 -20.11
N MET A 197 4.41 1.33 -18.79
CA MET A 197 4.11 0.12 -18.02
C MET A 197 2.61 -0.15 -17.90
N TYR A 198 1.77 0.88 -17.90
CA TYR A 198 0.32 0.70 -17.82
C TYR A 198 -0.40 0.73 -19.17
N GLU A 199 0.28 1.04 -20.27
CA GLU A 199 -0.36 1.20 -21.59
C GLU A 199 -1.03 -0.08 -22.09
N LYS A 200 -0.46 -1.23 -21.74
CA LYS A 200 -0.98 -2.54 -22.13
C LYS A 200 -2.01 -3.11 -21.17
N ILE A 201 -2.27 -2.47 -20.02
CA ILE A 201 -3.29 -2.94 -19.07
C ILE A 201 -4.68 -2.83 -19.74
N TYR A 202 -5.47 -3.89 -19.66
CA TYR A 202 -6.83 -3.93 -20.24
C TYR A 202 -7.90 -4.40 -19.25
N SER A 203 -7.50 -4.82 -18.04
CA SER A 203 -8.41 -5.25 -16.99
C SER A 203 -9.11 -4.06 -16.34
N PRO A 204 -10.39 -4.18 -15.97
CA PRO A 204 -11.16 -3.07 -15.41
C PRO A 204 -10.80 -2.81 -13.95
N ASN A 205 -11.30 -1.68 -13.44
CA ASN A 205 -11.18 -1.22 -12.07
C ASN A 205 -9.73 -0.95 -11.62
N ILE A 206 -8.91 -0.42 -12.53
CA ILE A 206 -7.52 -0.08 -12.26
C ILE A 206 -7.29 1.42 -12.51
N LEU A 207 -6.88 2.14 -11.47
CA LEU A 207 -6.36 3.50 -11.56
C LEU A 207 -4.83 3.43 -11.58
N ALA A 208 -4.20 3.92 -12.65
CA ALA A 208 -2.74 3.85 -12.78
C ALA A 208 -2.08 5.24 -12.78
N ILE A 209 -0.96 5.35 -12.07
CA ILE A 209 -0.14 6.56 -11.95
C ILE A 209 1.32 6.20 -12.24
N ALA A 210 2.00 7.04 -13.00
CA ALA A 210 3.40 6.89 -13.36
C ALA A 210 4.19 8.14 -12.99
N SER A 211 5.44 7.99 -12.54
CA SER A 211 6.29 9.14 -12.20
C SER A 211 6.85 9.89 -13.41
N SER A 212 6.86 9.29 -14.60
CA SER A 212 7.29 9.93 -15.86
C SER A 212 6.50 9.43 -17.08
N LYS A 213 6.46 10.24 -18.16
CA LYS A 213 5.89 9.85 -19.46
C LYS A 213 6.88 9.07 -20.33
N VAL A 214 6.38 8.43 -21.39
CA VAL A 214 7.22 7.81 -22.43
C VAL A 214 8.16 8.86 -23.03
N GLY A 215 9.45 8.51 -23.15
CA GLY A 215 10.51 9.43 -23.58
C GLY A 215 11.10 10.33 -22.49
N GLU A 216 10.60 10.27 -21.25
CA GLU A 216 11.13 11.02 -20.11
C GLU A 216 11.81 10.12 -19.07
N ASP A 217 12.92 10.60 -18.52
CA ASP A 217 13.59 9.99 -17.37
C ASP A 217 12.85 10.32 -16.06
N SER A 218 12.92 9.41 -15.07
CA SER A 218 12.51 9.67 -13.69
C SER A 218 13.75 9.91 -12.83
N LEU A 219 13.82 11.10 -12.22
CA LEU A 219 15.03 11.60 -11.57
C LEU A 219 14.95 11.55 -10.04
N SER A 220 16.06 11.14 -9.42
CA SER A 220 16.19 11.10 -7.96
C SER A 220 16.48 12.48 -7.37
N LEU A 221 15.80 12.83 -6.27
CA LEU A 221 15.98 14.13 -5.63
C LEU A 221 17.28 14.19 -4.81
N LYS A 222 18.34 14.72 -5.42
CA LYS A 222 19.38 15.45 -4.67
C LYS A 222 19.60 16.86 -5.22
N VAL A 223 19.25 17.10 -6.49
CA VAL A 223 19.52 18.34 -7.22
C VAL A 223 18.47 18.50 -8.33
N CYS A 224 17.29 19.01 -8.02
CA CYS A 224 16.44 19.61 -9.05
C CYS A 224 15.84 20.91 -8.49
N PRO A 225 16.31 22.07 -8.97
CA PRO A 225 15.48 23.27 -8.95
C PRO A 225 14.10 22.93 -9.53
N LYS A 226 13.03 23.60 -9.07
CA LYS A 226 11.63 23.28 -9.46
C LYS A 226 11.39 23.23 -10.98
N HIS A 227 12.25 23.86 -11.79
CA HIS A 227 12.22 23.87 -13.26
C HIS A 227 12.98 22.69 -13.93
N TYR A 228 13.73 21.89 -13.16
CA TYR A 228 14.47 20.69 -13.60
C TYR A 228 13.81 19.39 -13.15
N CYS A 229 12.67 19.41 -12.44
CA CYS A 229 11.82 18.23 -12.30
C CYS A 229 11.25 17.88 -13.68
N LEU A 230 12.07 17.22 -14.50
CA LEU A 230 11.87 16.94 -15.92
C LEU A 230 10.91 15.76 -16.17
N SER A 231 10.38 15.14 -15.12
CA SER A 231 9.46 14.02 -15.23
C SER A 231 8.02 14.49 -15.04
N THR A 232 7.19 14.24 -16.03
CA THR A 232 5.75 14.53 -16.01
C THR A 232 4.99 13.32 -15.48
N VAL A 233 4.18 13.52 -14.43
CA VAL A 233 3.31 12.45 -13.92
C VAL A 233 2.32 12.03 -15.01
N GLY A 234 2.28 10.72 -15.27
CA GLY A 234 1.28 10.08 -16.11
C GLY A 234 0.13 9.56 -15.25
N VAL A 235 -1.11 9.73 -15.70
CA VAL A 235 -2.29 9.16 -15.04
C VAL A 235 -3.17 8.50 -16.10
N ARG A 236 -3.62 7.29 -15.81
CA ARG A 236 -4.56 6.54 -16.65
C ARG A 236 -5.80 6.17 -15.84
N GLN A 237 -6.96 6.63 -16.29
CA GLN A 237 -8.23 6.57 -15.56
C GLN A 237 -9.35 5.85 -16.33
N ASP A 238 -9.18 5.57 -17.63
CA ASP A 238 -10.21 4.96 -18.50
C ASP A 238 -10.68 3.58 -18.03
N LEU A 239 -9.82 2.84 -17.32
CA LEU A 239 -10.13 1.54 -16.75
C LEU A 239 -10.82 1.64 -15.37
N PHE A 240 -10.82 2.81 -14.74
CA PHE A 240 -11.36 3.01 -13.40
C PHE A 240 -12.76 3.63 -13.48
N ARG A 241 -13.77 2.91 -12.96
CA ARG A 241 -15.19 3.25 -13.19
C ARG A 241 -15.69 4.44 -12.35
N ARG A 242 -15.07 4.68 -11.20
CA ARG A 242 -15.47 5.76 -10.28
C ARG A 242 -14.74 7.04 -10.61
N ASP A 243 -15.37 8.15 -10.25
CA ASP A 243 -14.78 9.49 -10.31
C ASP A 243 -13.62 9.61 -9.27
N PRO A 244 -12.36 9.73 -9.71
CA PRO A 244 -11.21 9.77 -8.80
C PRO A 244 -11.23 10.93 -7.80
N GLU A 245 -11.90 12.05 -8.13
CA GLU A 245 -12.02 13.20 -7.22
C GLU A 245 -12.92 12.90 -6.02
N LYS A 246 -13.77 11.87 -6.13
CA LYS A 246 -14.71 11.43 -5.08
C LYS A 246 -14.28 10.14 -4.40
N VAL A 247 -13.20 9.50 -4.86
CA VAL A 247 -12.69 8.28 -4.25
C VAL A 247 -11.88 8.65 -3.00
N PRO A 248 -12.28 8.17 -1.81
CA PRO A 248 -11.51 8.38 -0.60
C PRO A 248 -10.11 7.80 -0.71
N VAL A 249 -9.10 8.55 -0.28
CA VAL A 249 -7.71 8.05 -0.16
C VAL A 249 -7.64 6.79 0.71
N THR A 250 -8.55 6.67 1.69
CA THR A 250 -8.67 5.49 2.56
C THR A 250 -9.06 4.23 1.81
N ASP A 251 -9.60 4.28 0.59
CA ASP A 251 -9.94 3.08 -0.18
C ASP A 251 -8.69 2.29 -0.59
N PHE A 252 -7.52 2.95 -0.67
CA PHE A 252 -6.25 2.29 -1.03
C PHE A 252 -5.19 2.37 0.05
N PHE A 253 -5.19 3.42 0.88
CA PHE A 253 -4.09 3.68 1.79
C PHE A 253 -4.43 3.49 3.26
N GLY A 254 -5.71 3.36 3.64
CA GLY A 254 -6.12 3.29 5.04
C GLY A 254 -6.94 2.05 5.34
N SER A 255 -6.83 1.54 6.56
CA SER A 255 -7.84 0.63 7.08
C SER A 255 -8.65 1.38 8.13
N LEU A 256 -9.98 1.24 8.09
CA LEU A 256 -10.80 1.66 9.23
C LEU A 256 -10.34 0.82 10.43
N ARG A 257 -9.55 1.43 11.33
CA ARG A 257 -9.15 0.76 12.58
C ARG A 257 -10.44 0.48 13.34
N PRO A 258 -10.74 -0.77 13.71
CA PRO A 258 -11.81 -1.04 14.65
C PRO A 258 -11.40 -0.38 15.98
N VAL A 259 -12.02 0.76 16.28
CA VAL A 259 -11.89 1.42 17.58
C VAL A 259 -13.02 0.89 18.44
N GLU A 260 -12.70 -0.02 19.36
CA GLU A 260 -13.61 -0.35 20.44
C GLU A 260 -13.59 0.79 21.45
N LEU A 261 -14.66 1.59 21.49
CA LEU A 261 -14.86 2.58 22.53
C LEU A 261 -15.28 1.85 23.81
N THR A 262 -14.37 1.77 24.78
CA THR A 262 -14.69 1.23 26.10
C THR A 262 -15.25 2.34 26.98
N ASP A 263 -16.51 2.21 27.40
CA ASP A 263 -17.11 3.09 28.41
C ASP A 263 -16.57 2.82 29.83
N THR A 264 -15.73 1.79 29.97
CA THR A 264 -15.05 1.46 31.22
C THR A 264 -13.73 2.24 31.33
N ILE A 265 -13.52 2.89 32.48
CA ILE A 265 -12.24 3.51 32.82
C ILE A 265 -11.21 2.38 32.95
N VAL A 266 -10.36 2.22 31.94
CA VAL A 266 -9.20 1.33 32.01
C VAL A 266 -8.22 1.92 33.01
N THR A 267 -8.13 1.30 34.19
CA THR A 267 -7.14 1.71 35.19
C THR A 267 -5.78 1.21 34.72
N ILE A 268 -4.99 2.10 34.13
CA ILE A 268 -3.64 1.78 33.67
C ILE A 268 -2.82 1.41 34.90
N ILE A 269 -2.52 0.12 35.08
CA ILE A 269 -1.66 -0.33 36.19
C ILE A 269 -0.29 0.32 35.96
N PRO A 270 0.22 1.14 36.90
CA PRO A 270 1.54 1.70 36.77
C PRO A 270 2.53 0.55 36.67
N THR A 271 3.30 0.50 35.59
CA THR A 271 4.44 -0.40 35.49
C THR A 271 5.30 -0.19 36.72
N LYS A 272 5.46 -1.22 37.57
CA LYS A 272 6.44 -1.21 38.65
C LYS A 272 7.80 -1.04 38.00
N GLY A 273 8.29 0.19 37.98
CA GLY A 273 9.64 0.49 37.53
C GLY A 273 10.61 -0.29 38.41
N ASN A 274 11.21 -1.35 37.88
CA ASN A 274 12.47 -1.80 38.40
C ASN A 274 13.43 -0.62 38.24
N ARG A 275 13.81 -0.01 39.38
CA ARG A 275 14.84 1.03 39.43
C ARG A 275 16.17 0.38 39.04
N THR A 276 16.45 0.30 37.75
CA THR A 276 17.84 0.41 37.31
C THR A 276 18.30 1.79 37.77
N ARG A 277 19.40 1.85 38.54
CA ARG A 277 20.01 3.12 38.98
C ARG A 277 20.21 3.99 37.74
N LYS A 278 19.38 5.02 37.59
CA LYS A 278 19.60 6.07 36.61
C LYS A 278 20.82 6.85 37.09
N THR A 279 21.90 6.79 36.32
CA THR A 279 22.92 7.82 36.35
C THR A 279 22.21 9.11 35.97
N GLU A 280 22.10 10.04 36.91
CA GLU A 280 21.42 11.31 36.70
C GLU A 280 22.22 12.12 35.66
N VAL A 281 21.73 12.16 34.42
CA VAL A 281 22.28 13.08 33.42
C VAL A 281 21.78 14.46 33.80
N GLU A 282 22.71 15.32 34.21
CA GLU A 282 22.54 16.67 34.76
C GLU A 282 21.82 17.68 33.84
N ARG A 283 21.30 17.23 32.70
CA ARG A 283 20.67 18.08 31.69
C ARG A 283 19.17 17.86 31.69
N LYS A 284 18.41 18.88 32.09
CA LYS A 284 16.95 18.94 31.93
C LYS A 284 16.59 18.67 30.47
N LEU A 285 16.06 17.49 30.19
CA LEU A 285 15.49 17.15 28.89
C LEU A 285 14.07 17.73 28.84
N HIS A 286 13.81 18.54 27.82
CA HIS A 286 12.47 19.04 27.51
C HIS A 286 11.85 18.18 26.41
N TYR A 287 10.54 17.92 26.52
CA TYR A 287 9.78 17.28 25.46
C TYR A 287 9.75 18.22 24.24
N THR A 288 10.12 17.70 23.08
CA THR A 288 9.92 18.40 21.82
C THR A 288 8.43 18.42 21.48
N PRO A 289 7.89 19.55 20.98
CA PRO A 289 6.51 19.64 20.57
C PRO A 289 6.18 18.64 19.46
N GLN A 290 4.97 18.09 19.51
CA GLN A 290 4.48 17.01 18.64
C GLN A 290 4.32 17.42 17.16
N PHE A 291 4.39 18.72 16.87
CA PHE A 291 4.37 19.30 15.53
C PHE A 291 5.45 20.39 15.43
N PRO A 292 6.03 20.63 14.24
CA PRO A 292 6.91 21.77 14.03
C PRO A 292 6.13 23.08 14.22
N ASP A 293 6.67 23.97 15.03
CA ASP A 293 6.10 25.29 15.25
C ASP A 293 6.18 26.10 13.95
N VAL A 294 5.03 26.32 13.32
CA VAL A 294 4.88 27.04 12.05
C VAL A 294 5.19 28.54 12.20
N THR A 295 5.36 29.04 13.42
CA THR A 295 5.77 30.44 13.65
C THR A 295 7.27 30.67 13.44
N LEU A 296 8.07 29.61 13.29
CA LEU A 296 9.52 29.69 13.01
C LEU A 296 9.86 29.71 11.50
N LEU A 297 8.86 29.89 10.62
CA LEU A 297 9.01 29.92 9.16
C LEU A 297 8.79 31.31 8.53
N SER A 298 8.84 32.38 9.32
CA SER A 298 8.93 33.77 8.83
C SER A 298 10.36 34.27 8.74
#